data_AF-A0AAE2BJV7-F1
#
_entry.id   AF-A0AAE2BJV7-F1
#
_cell.length_a   1.000
_cell.length_b   1.000
_cell.length_c   1.000
_cell.angle_alpha   90.00
_cell.angle_beta   90.00
_cell.angle_gamma   90.00
#
_symmetry.space_group_name_H-M   'P 1'
#
loop_
_entity.id
_entity.type
_entity.pdbx_description
1 polymer ?
#
loop_
_entity_poly.entity_id
_entity_poly.type
_entity_poly.pdbx_seq_one_letter_code
_entity_poly.pdbx_strand_id
1 'polypeptide(L)'
;TRITRQDLCDHIWEFHFTEAAPGYWRNLDPFWNGTGPPMRRYFQPDGTITADDNDRVWGGHESCYTVVTGLLADGKIREHYMRINRWPKLSVHRRQDWGWELSNHLYCYTSVPDADKEDGTGPFFPLF
;
A
#
# COMPACT_ATOMS: atom_id res chain seq x y z
N THR A 1 -12.13 -2.87 -9.68
CA THR A 1 -11.18 -3.82 -9.09
C THR A 1 -11.42 -3.92 -7.60
N ARG A 2 -11.38 -5.11 -7.01
CA ARG A 2 -11.65 -5.33 -5.58
C ARG A 2 -10.43 -5.99 -4.93
N ILE A 3 -9.82 -5.32 -3.97
CA ILE A 3 -8.77 -5.90 -3.12
C ILE A 3 -9.41 -6.52 -1.88
N THR A 4 -8.83 -7.61 -1.41
CA THR A 4 -9.25 -8.30 -0.19
C THR A 4 -8.21 -8.13 0.91
N ARG A 5 -8.55 -8.58 2.13
CA ARG A 5 -7.57 -8.64 3.21
C ARG A 5 -6.42 -9.58 2.87
N GLN A 6 -6.73 -10.69 2.19
CA GLN A 6 -5.73 -11.69 1.82
C GLN A 6 -4.69 -11.09 0.87
N ASP A 7 -5.15 -10.38 -0.17
CA ASP A 7 -4.26 -9.64 -1.08
C ASP A 7 -3.35 -8.64 -0.34
N LEU A 8 -3.84 -7.99 0.72
CA LEU A 8 -3.01 -7.07 1.50
C LEU A 8 -1.91 -7.80 2.26
N CYS A 9 -2.24 -8.92 2.90
CA CYS A 9 -1.32 -9.67 3.75
C CYS A 9 -0.30 -10.50 2.96
N ASP A 10 -0.63 -10.94 1.74
CA ASP A 10 0.23 -11.83 0.94
C ASP A 10 1.41 -11.11 0.29
N HIS A 11 1.31 -9.79 0.13
CA HIS A 11 2.32 -8.99 -0.54
C HIS A 11 3.06 -8.07 0.43
N ILE A 12 4.32 -7.80 0.10
CA ILE A 12 5.07 -6.69 0.69
C ILE A 12 4.68 -5.43 -0.06
N TRP A 13 4.51 -4.32 0.66
CA TRP A 13 4.12 -3.05 0.07
C TRP A 13 5.22 -2.01 0.21
N GLU A 14 5.59 -1.38 -0.89
CA GLU A 14 6.42 -0.17 -0.88
C GLU A 14 5.54 1.04 -0.65
N PHE A 15 5.96 1.90 0.26
CA PHE A 15 5.28 3.13 0.65
C PHE A 15 6.13 4.34 0.29
N HIS A 16 5.47 5.34 -0.29
CA HIS A 16 6.07 6.66 -0.48
C HIS A 16 5.00 7.76 -0.43
N PHE A 17 5.44 8.96 -0.07
CA PHE A 17 4.63 10.17 -0.16
C PHE A 17 4.56 10.66 -1.61
N THR A 18 3.47 11.32 -1.98
CA THR A 18 3.38 12.01 -3.28
C THR A 18 4.06 13.38 -3.20
N GLU A 19 4.21 14.05 -4.35
CA GLU A 19 4.77 15.39 -4.41
C GLU A 19 3.95 16.42 -3.60
N ALA A 20 2.63 16.21 -3.48
CA ALA A 20 1.73 17.09 -2.74
C ALA A 20 1.86 16.96 -1.21
N ALA A 21 2.59 15.96 -0.71
CA ALA A 21 2.85 15.83 0.71
C ALA A 21 3.75 16.99 1.22
N PRO A 22 3.55 17.46 2.47
CA PRO A 22 4.40 18.44 3.10
C PRO A 22 5.90 18.07 3.00
N GLY A 23 6.75 19.07 2.74
CA GLY A 23 8.19 18.84 2.54
C GLY A 23 8.88 18.12 3.70
N TYR A 24 8.41 18.32 4.94
CA TYR A 24 8.89 17.57 6.09
C TYR A 24 8.78 16.05 5.90
N TRP A 25 7.63 15.55 5.44
CA TRP A 25 7.41 14.13 5.22
C TRP A 25 8.22 13.59 4.04
N ARG A 26 8.27 14.35 2.94
CA ARG A 26 9.09 13.98 1.78
C ARG A 26 10.59 13.91 2.12
N ASN A 27 11.08 14.76 3.01
CA ASN A 27 12.48 14.73 3.44
C ASN A 27 12.83 13.48 4.26
N LEU A 28 11.85 12.82 4.87
CA LEU A 28 12.02 11.55 5.59
C LEU A 28 11.91 10.32 4.67
N ASP A 29 11.42 10.51 3.44
CA ASP A 29 11.10 9.44 2.50
C ASP A 29 12.30 9.14 1.58
N PRO A 30 12.87 7.92 1.64
CA PRO A 30 13.95 7.47 0.75
C PRO A 30 13.66 7.66 -0.74
N PHE A 31 12.40 7.55 -1.16
CA PHE A 31 11.99 7.75 -2.56
C PHE A 31 12.34 9.17 -3.06
N TRP A 32 12.20 10.17 -2.19
CA TRP A 32 12.44 11.58 -2.56
C TRP A 32 13.86 12.04 -2.33
N ASN A 33 14.49 11.58 -1.24
CA ASN A 33 15.82 12.06 -0.84
C ASN A 33 16.96 11.15 -1.33
N GLY A 34 16.65 9.99 -1.93
CA GLY A 34 17.62 9.05 -2.50
C GLY A 34 18.51 8.38 -1.46
N THR A 35 18.13 8.38 -0.18
CA THR A 35 18.99 7.93 0.93
C THR A 35 18.96 6.42 1.19
N GLY A 36 18.14 5.65 0.46
CA GLY A 36 18.03 4.21 0.69
C GLY A 36 16.92 3.52 -0.10
N PRO A 37 16.63 2.25 0.23
CA PRO A 37 15.53 1.52 -0.39
C PRO A 37 14.17 2.14 -0.03
N PRO A 38 13.11 1.90 -0.82
CA PRO A 38 11.75 2.32 -0.49
C PRO A 38 11.32 1.79 0.89
N MET A 39 10.50 2.58 1.59
CA MET A 39 9.93 2.16 2.88
C MET A 39 8.97 0.98 2.67
N ARG A 40 9.05 -0.06 3.51
CA ARG A 40 8.16 -1.23 3.39
C ARG A 40 7.10 -1.27 4.47
N ARG A 41 5.95 -1.80 4.10
CA ARG A 41 4.76 -1.94 4.94
C ARG A 41 4.23 -3.35 4.82
N TYR A 42 3.85 -3.91 5.97
CA TYR A 42 3.40 -5.28 6.09
C TYR A 42 2.03 -5.28 6.74
N PHE A 43 1.02 -5.71 5.98
CA PHE A 43 -0.35 -5.81 6.48
C PHE A 43 -0.50 -7.13 7.23
N GLN A 44 -1.04 -7.06 8.44
CA GLN A 44 -1.23 -8.21 9.30
C GLN A 44 -2.69 -8.69 9.26
N PRO A 45 -2.95 -10.01 9.41
CA PRO A 45 -4.31 -10.55 9.40
C PRO A 45 -5.23 -9.98 10.49
N ASP A 46 -4.65 -9.51 11.60
CA ASP A 46 -5.36 -8.88 12.72
C ASP A 46 -5.84 -7.44 12.43
N GLY A 47 -5.48 -6.89 11.27
CA GLY A 47 -5.86 -5.53 10.87
C GLY A 47 -4.82 -4.47 11.18
N THR A 48 -3.67 -4.83 11.75
CA THR A 48 -2.54 -3.92 11.97
C THR A 48 -1.63 -3.84 10.75
N ILE A 49 -0.80 -2.80 10.70
CA ILE A 49 0.29 -2.65 9.75
C ILE A 49 1.57 -2.60 10.57
N THR A 50 2.66 -3.14 10.04
CA THR A 50 4.02 -2.96 10.58
C THR A 50 4.95 -2.41 9.51
N ALA A 51 6.14 -1.97 9.90
CA ALA A 51 7.18 -1.44 9.01
C ALA A 51 8.56 -1.96 9.43
N ASP A 52 9.57 -1.67 8.61
CA ASP A 52 10.97 -1.96 8.94
C ASP A 52 11.45 -1.17 10.17
N ASP A 53 12.35 -1.76 10.96
CA ASP A 53 12.85 -1.18 12.23
C ASP A 53 13.51 0.20 12.08
N ASN A 54 14.08 0.49 10.90
CA ASN A 54 14.76 1.75 10.60
C ASN A 54 13.84 2.80 9.95
N ASP A 55 12.54 2.53 9.86
CA ASP A 55 11.58 3.44 9.24
C ASP A 55 11.36 4.70 10.11
N ARG A 56 11.86 5.83 9.61
CA ARG A 56 11.80 7.13 10.31
C ARG A 56 10.43 7.77 10.30
N VAL A 57 9.51 7.31 9.45
CA VAL A 57 8.13 7.81 9.33
C VAL A 57 7.20 7.02 10.24
N TRP A 58 7.44 5.72 10.39
CA TRP A 58 6.59 4.78 11.12
C TRP A 58 6.50 5.07 12.63
N GLY A 59 7.59 5.56 13.24
CA GLY A 59 7.58 6.20 14.56
C GLY A 59 7.00 5.40 15.74
N GLY A 60 6.69 4.10 15.56
CA GLY A 60 6.05 3.25 16.58
C GLY A 60 4.54 3.47 16.75
N HIS A 61 3.87 4.13 15.80
CA HIS A 61 2.42 4.28 15.87
C HIS A 61 1.70 3.00 15.45
N GLU A 62 0.76 2.54 16.27
CA GLU A 62 -0.23 1.54 15.85
C GLU A 62 -0.99 2.10 14.63
N SER A 63 -0.81 1.48 13.47
CA SER A 63 -1.63 1.76 12.30
C SER A 63 -2.52 0.58 12.00
N CYS A 64 -3.82 0.81 12.03
CA CYS A 64 -4.83 -0.17 11.66
C CYS A 64 -5.37 0.16 10.28
N TYR A 65 -5.59 -0.87 9.47
CA TYR A 65 -6.24 -0.72 8.16
C TYR A 65 -7.67 -1.23 8.17
N THR A 66 -8.46 -0.72 7.23
CA THR A 66 -9.80 -1.21 6.96
C THR A 66 -10.07 -1.16 5.48
N VAL A 67 -10.56 -2.27 4.93
CA VAL A 67 -11.09 -2.35 3.56
C VAL A 67 -12.58 -2.08 3.62
N VAL A 68 -13.04 -1.04 2.93
CA VAL A 68 -14.45 -0.64 2.90
C VAL A 68 -15.03 -0.96 1.53
N THR A 69 -16.15 -1.68 1.51
CA THR A 69 -16.92 -1.95 0.29
C THR A 69 -18.37 -1.53 0.52
N GLY A 70 -18.78 -0.43 -0.13
CA GLY A 70 -20.17 0.01 -0.16
C GLY A 70 -20.89 -0.64 -1.35
N LEU A 71 -22.05 -1.23 -1.10
CA LEU A 71 -22.90 -1.86 -2.12
C LEU A 71 -24.18 -1.03 -2.33
N LEU A 72 -24.68 -1.03 -3.57
CA LEU A 72 -26.02 -0.56 -3.90
C LEU A 72 -27.06 -1.63 -3.53
N ALA A 73 -28.35 -1.25 -3.57
CA ALA A 73 -29.45 -2.18 -3.28
C ALA A 73 -29.50 -3.38 -4.25
N ASP A 74 -29.00 -3.22 -5.48
CA ASP A 74 -28.88 -4.29 -6.47
C ASP A 74 -27.59 -5.12 -6.33
N GLY A 75 -26.83 -4.92 -5.25
CA GLY A 75 -25.59 -5.64 -4.95
C GLY A 75 -24.36 -5.15 -5.72
N LYS A 76 -24.49 -4.16 -6.62
CA LYS A 76 -23.33 -3.59 -7.32
C LYS A 76 -22.46 -2.78 -6.36
N ILE A 77 -21.15 -2.82 -6.59
CA ILE A 77 -20.19 -2.02 -5.81
C ILE A 77 -20.39 -0.55 -6.14
N ARG A 78 -20.76 0.24 -5.13
CA ARG A 78 -20.83 1.71 -5.18
C ARG A 78 -19.48 2.35 -4.92
N GLU A 79 -18.78 1.87 -3.90
CA GLU A 79 -17.46 2.36 -3.53
C GLU A 79 -16.63 1.20 -2.96
N HIS A 80 -15.34 1.22 -3.25
CA HIS A 80 -14.39 0.27 -2.69
C HIS A 80 -13.05 0.98 -2.49
N TYR A 81 -12.60 1.04 -1.25
CA TYR A 81 -11.41 1.80 -0.87
C TYR A 81 -10.77 1.23 0.41
N MET A 82 -9.53 1.63 0.67
CA MET A 82 -8.86 1.34 1.93
C MET A 82 -8.74 2.60 2.80
N ARG A 83 -8.72 2.43 4.11
CA ARG A 83 -8.27 3.46 5.05
C ARG A 83 -7.21 2.91 5.98
N ILE A 84 -6.31 3.79 6.36
CA ILE A 84 -5.32 3.57 7.41
C ILE A 84 -5.60 4.61 8.49
N ASN A 85 -5.94 4.17 9.70
CA ASN A 85 -6.38 5.03 10.78
C ASN A 85 -7.44 6.06 10.30
N ARG A 86 -7.24 7.35 10.61
CA ARG A 86 -8.12 8.46 10.20
C ARG A 86 -7.63 9.20 8.95
N TRP A 87 -6.62 8.69 8.26
CA TRP A 87 -6.07 9.31 7.04
C TRP A 87 -7.07 9.29 5.87
N PRO A 88 -6.83 10.09 4.81
CA PRO A 88 -7.67 10.10 3.63
C PRO A 88 -7.83 8.70 3.01
N LYS A 89 -8.98 8.48 2.37
CA LYS A 89 -9.28 7.21 1.68
C LYS A 89 -8.22 6.94 0.61
N LEU A 90 -7.83 5.68 0.48
CA LEU A 90 -6.98 5.16 -0.59
C LEU A 90 -7.83 4.51 -1.65
N SER A 91 -7.70 5.00 -2.88
CA SER A 91 -8.26 4.34 -4.06
C SER A 91 -7.47 3.06 -4.34
N VAL A 92 -8.17 2.02 -4.79
CA VAL A 92 -7.58 0.70 -5.06
C VAL A 92 -7.51 0.50 -6.56
N HIS A 93 -6.30 0.25 -7.08
CA HIS A 93 -6.08 0.00 -8.50
C HIS A 93 -5.26 -1.27 -8.70
N ARG A 94 -5.61 -2.03 -9.75
CA ARG A 94 -4.72 -3.06 -10.31
C ARG A 94 -3.94 -2.40 -11.45
N ARG A 95 -2.63 -2.46 -11.38
CA ARG A 95 -1.72 -1.93 -12.39
C ARG A 95 -1.66 -2.87 -13.60
N GLN A 96 -1.21 -2.36 -14.75
CA GLN A 96 -1.12 -3.14 -16.00
C GLN A 96 -0.15 -4.32 -15.90
N ASP A 97 0.82 -4.21 -15.01
CA ASP A 97 1.82 -5.23 -14.71
C ASP A 97 1.32 -6.25 -13.68
N TRP A 98 0.01 -6.25 -13.39
CA TRP A 98 -0.65 -7.06 -12.36
C TRP A 98 -0.25 -6.73 -10.92
N GLY A 99 0.51 -5.67 -10.68
CA GLY A 99 0.73 -5.13 -9.34
C GLY A 99 -0.53 -4.51 -8.75
N TRP A 100 -0.54 -4.33 -7.44
CA TRP A 100 -1.52 -3.50 -6.74
C TRP A 100 -0.99 -2.09 -6.50
N GLU A 101 -1.89 -1.12 -6.50
CA GLU A 101 -1.64 0.24 -6.03
C GLU A 101 -2.78 0.68 -5.11
N LEU A 102 -2.41 1.25 -3.98
CA LEU A 102 -3.30 1.94 -3.05
C LEU A 102 -2.83 3.38 -2.93
N SER A 103 -3.58 4.33 -3.48
CA SER A 103 -3.10 5.70 -3.58
C SER A 103 -4.16 6.74 -3.25
N ASN A 104 -3.69 7.87 -2.73
CA ASN A 104 -4.45 9.10 -2.63
C ASN A 104 -3.54 10.27 -2.97
N HIS A 105 -4.04 11.49 -2.79
CA HIS A 105 -3.29 12.70 -3.12
C HIS A 105 -2.03 12.93 -2.25
N LEU A 106 -1.88 12.26 -1.09
CA LEU A 106 -0.76 12.45 -0.17
C LEU A 106 0.27 11.33 -0.20
N TYR A 107 -0.16 10.09 -0.40
CA TYR A 107 0.72 8.93 -0.32
C TYR A 107 0.19 7.75 -1.11
N CYS A 108 1.10 6.82 -1.39
CA CYS A 108 0.86 5.66 -2.22
C CYS A 108 1.54 4.43 -1.61
N TYR A 109 0.90 3.27 -1.81
CA TYR A 109 1.44 1.94 -1.58
C TYR A 109 1.41 1.17 -2.88
N THR A 110 2.50 0.50 -3.25
CA THR A 110 2.56 -0.41 -4.38
C THR A 110 3.00 -1.79 -3.93
N SER A 111 2.37 -2.85 -4.44
CA SER A 111 2.85 -4.20 -4.14
C SER A 111 4.22 -4.43 -4.78
N VAL A 112 5.14 -5.00 -4.01
CA VAL A 112 6.42 -5.49 -4.52
C VAL A 112 6.13 -6.71 -5.40
N PRO A 113 6.71 -6.78 -6.62
CA PRO A 113 6.57 -7.96 -7.46
C PRO A 113 7.06 -9.23 -6.75
N ASP A 114 6.23 -10.27 -6.79
CA ASP A 114 6.46 -11.57 -6.14
C ASP A 114 5.93 -12.71 -7.01
N ALA A 115 6.21 -12.62 -8.32
CA ALA A 115 5.74 -13.54 -9.36
C ALA A 115 6.20 -15.00 -9.18
N ASP A 116 7.09 -15.28 -8.23
CA ASP A 116 7.49 -16.63 -7.82
C ASP A 116 6.43 -17.33 -6.93
N LYS A 117 5.48 -16.58 -6.35
CA LYS A 117 4.36 -17.14 -5.58
C LYS A 117 3.21 -17.58 -6.50
N GLU A 118 2.47 -18.61 -6.08
CA GLU A 118 1.32 -19.16 -6.81
C GLU A 118 0.25 -18.11 -7.15
N ASP A 119 0.06 -17.10 -6.28
CA ASP A 119 -0.84 -15.95 -6.45
C ASP A 119 -0.09 -14.60 -6.48
N GLY A 120 1.16 -14.62 -6.95
CA GLY A 120 2.03 -13.45 -7.00
C GLY A 120 1.52 -12.29 -7.88
N THR A 121 2.13 -11.12 -7.70
CA THR A 121 1.87 -9.91 -8.49
C THR A 121 3.11 -9.42 -9.20
N GLY A 122 2.92 -8.59 -10.23
CA GLY A 122 4.02 -8.05 -11.01
C GLY A 122 4.53 -9.03 -12.08
N PRO A 123 5.38 -8.54 -13.00
CA PRO A 123 6.05 -9.40 -13.96
C PRO A 123 7.22 -10.12 -13.29
N PHE A 124 7.48 -11.36 -13.68
CA PHE A 124 8.70 -12.06 -13.29
C PHE A 124 9.91 -11.36 -13.93
N PHE A 125 10.79 -10.80 -13.09
CA PHE A 125 12.10 -10.31 -13.54
C PHE A 125 13.16 -11.36 -13.16
N PRO A 126 13.59 -12.23 -14.10
CA PRO A 126 14.76 -13.05 -13.86
C PRO A 126 15.96 -12.11 -13.67
N LEU A 127 16.66 -12.24 -12.54
CA LEU A 127 17.98 -11.65 -12.38
C LEU A 127 18.89 -12.30 -13.43
N PHE A 128 19.29 -11.52 -14.44
CA PHE A 128 20.28 -11.92 -15.45
C PHE A 128 21.70 -11.70 -14.93
#